data_AF-A0A848ZMF2-F1
#
_entry.id   AF-A0A848ZMF2-F1
#
_cell.length_a   1.000
_cell.length_b   1.000
_cell.length_c   1.000
_cell.angle_alpha   90.00
_cell.angle_beta   90.00
_cell.angle_gamma   90.00
#
_symmetry.space_group_name_H-M   'P 1'
#
loop_
_entity.id
_entity.type
_entity.pdbx_description
1 polymer ?
#
loop_
_entity_poly.entity_id
_entity_poly.type
_entity_poly.pdbx_seq_one_letter_code
_entity_poly.pdbx_strand_id
1 'polypeptide(L)'
;MNLLKGLRWPTLLAMLLLAVSCEEDITTIGAGVVGGEPFTANRAEYDVFAYNKKIEAVRTNKLPVYQIGNFNDPIYGKTEASITTQVQLSSANPIFGNYSAAVEETADTDSSTLTIKEEETVNEVTLFIPFLTNPKGDRDLDGVADEYDADPDDANSDTDGDGLTDVQEQSLGTDPLNEDTDGDGTNDAEDAETSPNRFPVKYDLDSIYGNRDIPFNFKVERSTYFLRDLDPNSNFQEAQQYYSSQQFSPDFVSDVLFDGPVEITNVEELIFQEDDPETE
;
A
#
# COMPACT_ATOMS: atom_id res chain seq x y z
N MET A 1 17.11 103.65 42.73
CA MET A 1 17.81 104.30 41.61
C MET A 1 17.71 103.38 40.41
N ASN A 2 17.16 103.88 39.31
CA ASN A 2 16.76 103.19 38.08
C ASN A 2 17.85 102.32 37.46
N LEU A 3 17.53 101.08 37.09
CA LEU A 3 18.24 100.28 36.08
C LEU A 3 17.28 99.27 35.40
N LEU A 4 16.14 99.75 34.91
CA LEU A 4 15.30 99.03 33.94
C LEU A 4 15.13 99.92 32.70
N LYS A 5 16.19 100.01 31.91
CA LYS A 5 16.15 100.53 30.53
C LYS A 5 17.07 99.66 29.69
N GLY A 6 16.49 98.76 28.90
CA GLY A 6 17.29 98.00 27.95
C GLY A 6 16.68 96.71 27.41
N LEU A 7 15.53 96.24 27.92
CA LEU A 7 14.90 95.05 27.34
C LEU A 7 14.12 95.43 26.08
N ARG A 8 14.81 95.32 24.95
CA ARG A 8 14.33 95.67 23.62
C ARG A 8 13.14 94.77 23.28
N TRP A 9 11.99 95.39 22.98
CA TRP A 9 10.74 94.76 22.55
C TRP A 9 10.86 93.55 21.58
N PRO A 10 11.84 93.45 20.65
CA PRO A 10 12.01 92.23 19.84
C PRO A 10 12.46 90.98 20.61
N THR A 11 13.11 91.08 21.78
CA THR A 11 13.54 89.88 22.55
C THR A 11 12.40 89.26 23.35
N LEU A 12 11.41 90.05 23.78
CA LEU A 12 10.19 89.54 24.41
C LEU A 12 9.26 88.88 23.38
N LEU A 13 9.22 89.40 22.15
CA LEU A 13 8.46 88.79 21.06
C LEU A 13 9.11 87.48 20.55
N ALA A 14 10.44 87.41 20.51
CA ALA A 14 11.17 86.17 20.19
C ALA A 14 11.05 85.09 21.28
N MET A 15 10.95 85.48 22.56
CA MET A 15 10.72 84.55 23.67
C MET A 15 9.25 84.09 23.76
N LEU A 16 8.30 84.89 23.27
CA LEU A 16 6.88 84.50 23.14
C LEU A 16 6.63 83.59 21.92
N LEU A 17 7.39 83.77 20.83
CA LEU A 17 7.32 82.90 19.65
C LEU A 17 7.94 81.51 19.85
N LEU A 18 8.81 81.34 20.86
CA LEU A 18 9.32 80.02 21.28
C LEU A 18 8.36 79.25 22.20
N ALA A 19 7.29 79.89 22.70
CA ALA A 19 6.25 79.25 23.51
C ALA A 19 5.05 78.75 22.68
N VAL A 20 5.08 78.94 21.36
CA VAL A 20 4.10 78.41 20.40
C VAL A 20 4.80 77.41 19.47
N SER A 21 5.49 76.44 20.06
CA SER A 21 5.69 75.15 19.39
C SER A 21 4.53 74.29 19.83
N CYS A 22 3.57 74.10 18.92
CA CYS A 22 2.60 73.03 19.05
C CYS A 22 3.38 71.72 19.11
N GLU A 23 3.40 71.09 20.29
CA GLU A 23 3.56 69.63 20.29
C GLU A 23 2.29 69.12 19.60
N GLU A 24 2.42 68.64 18.37
CA GLU A 24 1.35 67.83 17.81
C GLU A 24 1.30 66.58 18.69
N ASP A 25 0.36 66.55 19.62
CA ASP A 25 -0.05 65.31 20.29
C ASP A 25 -0.43 64.36 19.16
N ILE A 26 0.49 63.44 18.87
CA ILE A 26 0.26 62.35 17.96
C ILE A 26 -0.91 61.59 18.59
N THR A 27 -2.12 61.78 18.05
CA THR A 27 -3.27 60.95 18.38
C THR A 27 -2.93 59.56 17.88
N THR A 28 -2.18 58.83 18.70
CA THR A 28 -2.08 57.39 18.64
C THR A 28 -3.50 56.89 18.79
N ILE A 29 -4.16 56.60 17.66
CA ILE A 29 -5.37 55.81 17.64
C ILE A 29 -4.97 54.47 18.25
N GLY A 30 -5.29 54.32 19.55
CA GLY A 30 -4.81 53.22 20.38
C GLY A 30 -4.42 53.60 21.81
N ALA A 31 -4.21 54.89 22.14
CA ALA A 31 -3.81 55.31 23.50
C ALA A 31 -4.89 55.15 24.60
N GLY A 32 -6.03 54.54 24.27
CA GLY A 32 -7.07 54.19 25.24
C GLY A 32 -7.56 52.74 25.11
N VAL A 33 -6.89 51.91 24.32
CA VAL A 33 -7.29 50.50 24.15
C VAL A 33 -6.06 49.63 24.41
N VAL A 34 -5.82 49.53 25.72
CA VAL A 34 -5.07 48.50 26.44
C VAL A 34 -3.53 48.61 26.51
N GLY A 35 -3.09 49.63 27.26
CA GLY A 35 -1.78 49.65 27.91
C GLY A 35 -1.86 49.01 29.30
N GLY A 36 -1.24 47.83 29.44
CA GLY A 36 -1.37 46.89 30.55
C GLY A 36 -1.89 45.58 30.00
N GLU A 37 -1.28 44.43 30.36
CA GLU A 37 -1.70 43.06 29.98
C GLU A 37 -3.22 43.01 29.75
N PRO A 38 -3.71 43.12 28.49
CA PRO A 38 -5.10 43.51 28.21
C PRO A 38 -6.13 42.49 28.65
N PHE A 39 -5.62 41.30 28.93
CA PHE A 39 -6.34 40.14 29.33
C PHE A 39 -5.49 39.52 30.41
N THR A 40 -5.93 39.56 31.67
CA THR A 40 -5.59 38.46 32.58
C THR A 40 -6.29 37.23 32.00
N ALA A 41 -5.60 36.51 31.11
CA ALA A 41 -6.07 35.23 30.64
C ALA A 41 -6.09 34.31 31.86
N ASN A 42 -7.30 34.06 32.39
CA ASN A 42 -7.46 33.06 33.43
C ASN A 42 -7.08 31.72 32.82
N ARG A 43 -5.94 31.17 33.23
CA ARG A 43 -5.53 29.82 32.85
C ARG A 43 -6.47 28.85 33.57
N ALA A 44 -7.42 28.30 32.82
CA ALA A 44 -8.17 27.14 33.28
C ALA A 44 -7.30 25.91 33.00
N GLU A 45 -6.75 25.32 34.05
CA GLU A 45 -6.14 23.99 33.98
C GLU A 45 -7.26 22.96 34.11
N TYR A 46 -7.37 22.10 33.11
CA TYR A 46 -8.27 20.95 33.13
C TYR A 46 -7.43 19.70 33.22
N ASP A 47 -7.77 18.81 34.13
CA ASP A 47 -7.19 17.48 34.15
C ASP A 47 -7.63 16.74 32.88
N VAL A 48 -6.66 16.37 32.03
CA VAL A 48 -6.90 15.50 30.88
C VAL A 48 -6.72 14.06 31.35
N PHE A 49 -7.83 13.33 31.45
CA PHE A 49 -7.81 11.91 31.75
C PHE A 49 -7.79 11.12 30.45
N ALA A 50 -6.67 10.46 30.16
CA ALA A 50 -6.59 9.42 29.14
C ALA A 50 -6.74 8.05 29.83
N TYR A 51 -7.59 7.18 29.27
CA TYR A 51 -7.71 5.80 29.71
C TYR A 51 -7.77 4.88 28.49
N ASN A 52 -7.18 3.70 28.63
CA ASN A 52 -7.27 2.68 27.60
C ASN A 52 -8.63 1.98 27.74
N LYS A 53 -9.45 2.04 26.68
CA LYS A 53 -10.67 1.23 26.58
C LYS A 53 -10.36 0.02 25.71
N LYS A 54 -10.55 -1.19 26.26
CA LYS A 54 -10.45 -2.42 25.47
C LYS A 54 -11.59 -2.44 24.44
N ILE A 55 -11.24 -2.58 23.17
CA ILE A 55 -12.20 -2.87 22.11
C ILE A 55 -12.46 -4.38 22.15
N GLU A 56 -13.71 -4.79 22.25
CA GLU A 56 -14.06 -6.23 22.35
C GLU A 56 -13.91 -6.93 21.01
N ALA A 57 -14.40 -6.31 19.93
CA ALA A 57 -14.28 -6.83 18.59
C ALA A 57 -14.37 -5.70 17.56
N VAL A 58 -13.67 -5.87 16.43
CA VAL A 58 -13.78 -4.99 15.26
C VAL A 58 -14.35 -5.78 14.10
N ARG A 59 -15.06 -5.11 13.19
CA ARG A 59 -15.57 -5.73 11.97
C ARG A 59 -14.39 -6.04 11.04
N THR A 60 -14.30 -7.27 10.55
CA THR A 60 -13.13 -7.78 9.80
C THR A 60 -13.44 -8.26 8.38
N ASN A 61 -14.67 -8.11 7.89
CA ASN A 61 -15.00 -8.45 6.50
C ASN A 61 -14.81 -7.28 5.53
N LYS A 62 -14.34 -7.60 4.30
CA LYS A 62 -14.12 -6.65 3.20
C LYS A 62 -13.11 -5.56 3.56
N LEU A 63 -12.05 -5.95 4.29
CA LEU A 63 -10.94 -5.04 4.56
C LEU A 63 -10.13 -4.82 3.27
N PRO A 64 -9.56 -3.62 3.07
CA PRO A 64 -8.72 -3.33 1.91
C PRO A 64 -7.39 -4.11 1.95
N VAL A 65 -6.95 -4.48 3.16
CA VAL A 65 -5.68 -5.17 3.40
C VAL A 65 -5.90 -6.23 4.47
N TYR A 66 -5.37 -7.43 4.23
CA TYR A 66 -5.27 -8.50 5.21
C TYR A 66 -3.80 -8.71 5.53
N GLN A 67 -3.47 -8.64 6.82
CA GLN A 67 -2.12 -8.86 7.32
C GLN A 67 -1.93 -10.32 7.68
N ILE A 68 -0.74 -10.86 7.48
CA ILE A 68 -0.38 -12.23 7.85
C ILE A 68 0.76 -12.20 8.88
N GLY A 69 0.76 -13.20 9.77
CA GLY A 69 1.85 -13.43 10.71
C GLY A 69 1.46 -13.19 12.16
N ASN A 70 2.50 -13.13 13.00
CA ASN A 70 2.37 -12.95 14.44
C ASN A 70 3.01 -11.62 14.83
N PHE A 71 2.21 -10.74 15.43
CA PHE A 71 2.71 -9.46 15.92
C PHE A 71 2.74 -9.48 17.45
N ASN A 72 3.92 -9.27 18.04
CA ASN A 72 4.08 -9.17 19.49
C ASN A 72 4.28 -7.71 19.88
N ASP A 73 3.20 -7.07 20.34
CA ASP A 73 3.28 -5.72 20.88
C ASP A 73 3.82 -5.73 22.32
N PRO A 74 4.81 -4.90 22.69
CA PRO A 74 5.36 -4.85 24.05
C PRO A 74 4.35 -4.50 25.14
N ILE A 75 3.27 -3.79 24.79
CA ILE A 75 2.25 -3.28 25.71
C ILE A 75 0.97 -4.11 25.61
N TYR A 76 0.54 -4.45 24.39
CA TYR A 76 -0.76 -5.08 24.13
C TYR A 76 -0.69 -6.60 23.97
N GLY A 77 0.51 -7.19 23.86
CA GLY A 77 0.73 -8.63 23.78
C GLY A 77 0.69 -9.17 22.35
N LYS A 78 0.50 -10.49 22.22
CA LYS A 78 0.50 -11.21 20.95
C LYS A 78 -0.82 -11.02 20.21
N THR A 79 -0.73 -10.62 18.94
CA THR A 79 -1.80 -10.66 17.94
C THR A 79 -1.43 -11.70 16.89
N GLU A 80 -2.39 -12.54 16.51
CA GLU A 80 -2.23 -13.57 15.50
C GLU A 80 -3.28 -13.34 14.42
N ALA A 81 -2.84 -13.33 13.17
CA ALA A 81 -3.71 -13.13 12.03
C ALA A 81 -4.18 -14.49 11.48
N SER A 82 -5.49 -14.62 11.28
CA SER A 82 -6.11 -15.78 10.63
C SER A 82 -7.16 -15.30 9.63
N ILE A 83 -7.14 -15.85 8.43
CA ILE A 83 -8.05 -15.46 7.34
C ILE A 83 -8.95 -16.65 7.00
N THR A 84 -10.25 -16.44 7.05
CA THR A 84 -11.24 -17.36 6.49
C THR A 84 -11.77 -16.75 5.22
N THR A 85 -11.62 -17.45 4.10
CA THR A 85 -12.07 -16.98 2.79
C THR A 85 -12.85 -18.07 2.05
N GLN A 86 -13.55 -17.67 0.99
CA GLN A 86 -14.16 -18.58 0.03
C GLN A 86 -13.50 -18.37 -1.32
N VAL A 87 -12.96 -19.45 -1.89
CA VAL A 87 -12.32 -19.45 -3.20
C VAL A 87 -13.27 -20.05 -4.22
N GLN A 88 -13.40 -19.40 -5.37
CA GLN A 88 -14.17 -19.90 -6.51
C GLN A 88 -13.27 -19.85 -7.74
N LEU A 89 -13.41 -20.85 -8.62
CA LEU A 89 -12.79 -20.83 -9.94
C LEU A 89 -13.34 -19.65 -10.76
N SER A 90 -12.48 -19.03 -11.55
CA SER A 90 -12.84 -17.94 -12.46
C SER A 90 -13.87 -18.37 -13.51
N SER A 91 -13.80 -19.64 -13.95
CA SER A 91 -14.76 -20.27 -14.85
C SER A 91 -15.23 -21.61 -14.29
N ALA A 92 -16.47 -21.98 -14.63
CA ALA A 92 -16.96 -23.33 -14.39
C ALA A 92 -16.43 -24.26 -15.48
N ASN A 93 -15.90 -25.43 -15.09
CA ASN A 93 -15.28 -26.41 -16.00
C ASN A 93 -14.16 -25.79 -16.85
N PRO A 94 -13.00 -25.44 -16.24
CA PRO A 94 -11.86 -24.97 -17.01
C PRO A 94 -11.46 -26.03 -18.06
N ILE A 95 -11.03 -25.53 -19.21
CA ILE A 95 -10.43 -26.33 -20.28
C ILE A 95 -8.92 -26.17 -20.09
N PHE A 96 -8.20 -27.28 -20.06
CA PHE A 96 -6.76 -27.28 -20.18
C PHE A 96 -6.45 -27.43 -21.68
N GLY A 97 -5.29 -26.95 -22.14
CA GLY A 97 -4.94 -27.02 -23.55
C GLY A 97 -5.84 -26.20 -24.50
N ASN A 98 -5.81 -26.56 -25.79
CA ASN A 98 -6.54 -25.85 -26.84
C ASN A 98 -8.02 -26.26 -26.94
N TYR A 99 -8.35 -27.50 -26.58
CA TYR A 99 -9.68 -28.08 -26.69
C TYR A 99 -10.05 -28.86 -25.42
N SER A 100 -11.35 -29.00 -25.16
CA SER A 100 -11.78 -29.83 -24.03
C SER A 100 -11.66 -31.31 -24.40
N ALA A 101 -11.35 -32.17 -23.43
CA ALA A 101 -11.37 -33.63 -23.59
C ALA A 101 -12.62 -34.20 -24.29
N ALA A 102 -13.80 -33.60 -24.11
CA ALA A 102 -15.03 -34.03 -24.79
C ALA A 102 -15.03 -33.78 -26.32
N VAL A 103 -14.34 -32.73 -26.77
CA VAL A 103 -14.16 -32.41 -28.19
C VAL A 103 -13.18 -33.40 -28.81
N GLU A 104 -12.04 -33.64 -28.17
CA GLU A 104 -11.04 -34.64 -28.61
C GLU A 104 -11.60 -36.06 -28.65
N GLU A 105 -12.47 -36.43 -27.70
CA GLU A 105 -13.06 -37.77 -27.69
C GLU A 105 -13.96 -38.06 -28.90
N THR A 106 -14.58 -37.01 -29.45
CA THR A 106 -15.55 -37.09 -30.55
C THR A 106 -14.98 -36.67 -31.91
N ALA A 107 -13.75 -36.20 -31.95
CA ALA A 107 -13.07 -35.84 -33.18
C ALA A 107 -12.86 -37.07 -34.08
N ASP A 108 -13.05 -36.88 -35.39
CA ASP A 108 -12.71 -37.90 -36.39
C ASP A 108 -11.19 -38.10 -36.32
N THR A 109 -10.72 -39.34 -36.37
CA THR A 109 -9.29 -39.68 -36.28
C THR A 109 -8.57 -39.32 -37.58
N ASP A 110 -8.60 -38.06 -37.98
CA ASP A 110 -7.61 -37.52 -38.89
C ASP A 110 -6.29 -37.35 -38.13
N SER A 111 -5.17 -37.44 -38.83
CA SER A 111 -3.84 -37.23 -38.23
C SER A 111 -3.55 -35.74 -38.02
N SER A 112 -4.58 -34.96 -37.66
CA SER A 112 -4.46 -33.55 -37.33
C SER A 112 -3.97 -33.44 -35.89
N THR A 113 -3.00 -32.57 -35.63
CA THR A 113 -2.57 -32.27 -34.25
C THR A 113 -3.72 -31.67 -33.41
N LEU A 114 -4.77 -31.16 -34.07
CA LEU A 114 -5.95 -30.56 -33.43
C LEU A 114 -6.95 -31.58 -32.84
N THR A 115 -6.71 -32.88 -33.00
CA THR A 115 -7.67 -33.95 -32.63
C THR A 115 -7.00 -35.11 -31.88
N ILE A 116 -5.72 -34.95 -31.52
CA ILE A 116 -4.99 -35.91 -30.69
C ILE A 116 -5.62 -35.90 -29.30
N LYS A 117 -5.76 -37.09 -28.70
CA LYS A 117 -6.26 -37.23 -27.33
C LYS A 117 -5.08 -37.05 -26.40
N GLU A 118 -5.11 -35.99 -25.59
CA GLU A 118 -3.98 -35.61 -24.74
C GLU A 118 -4.13 -36.13 -23.30
N GLU A 119 -5.30 -36.67 -22.95
CA GLU A 119 -5.61 -37.24 -21.62
C GLU A 119 -5.19 -36.31 -20.46
N GLU A 120 -5.53 -35.03 -20.57
CA GLU A 120 -5.12 -33.98 -19.64
C GLU A 120 -5.46 -34.32 -18.17
N THR A 121 -4.48 -34.14 -17.27
CA THR A 121 -4.67 -34.34 -15.83
C THR A 121 -4.20 -33.13 -15.04
N VAL A 122 -4.87 -32.88 -13.90
CA VAL A 122 -4.43 -31.86 -12.96
C VAL A 122 -3.25 -32.41 -12.16
N ASN A 123 -2.07 -31.86 -12.39
CA ASN A 123 -0.84 -32.26 -11.68
C ASN A 123 -0.78 -31.66 -10.26
N GLU A 124 -0.97 -30.35 -10.15
CA GLU A 124 -0.83 -29.59 -8.90
C GLU A 124 -1.92 -28.52 -8.76
N VAL A 125 -2.27 -28.19 -7.52
CA VAL A 125 -3.13 -27.05 -7.19
C VAL A 125 -2.37 -26.16 -6.20
N THR A 126 -1.89 -25.02 -6.71
CA THR A 126 -1.16 -24.04 -5.90
C THR A 126 -2.11 -22.99 -5.35
N LEU A 127 -2.04 -22.73 -4.04
CA LEU A 127 -2.68 -21.56 -3.44
C LEU A 127 -1.71 -20.39 -3.49
N PHE A 128 -1.82 -19.58 -4.55
CA PHE A 128 -1.09 -18.33 -4.63
C PHE A 128 -1.82 -17.26 -3.80
N ILE A 129 -1.14 -16.70 -2.79
CA ILE A 129 -1.62 -15.54 -2.05
C ILE A 129 -0.91 -14.33 -2.64
N PRO A 130 -1.57 -13.56 -3.52
CA PRO A 130 -0.90 -12.48 -4.22
C PRO A 130 -0.47 -11.38 -3.26
N PHE A 131 0.59 -10.69 -3.64
CA PHE A 131 0.96 -9.41 -3.05
C PHE A 131 -0.18 -8.42 -3.22
N LEU A 132 -0.27 -7.42 -2.34
CA LEU A 132 -1.22 -6.33 -2.54
C LEU A 132 -0.85 -5.59 -3.81
N THR A 133 -1.79 -5.47 -4.75
CA THR A 133 -1.62 -4.77 -6.03
C THR A 133 -1.61 -3.24 -5.89
N ASN A 134 -1.03 -2.71 -4.82
CA ASN A 134 -0.90 -1.29 -4.62
C ASN A 134 0.49 -0.99 -4.05
N PRO A 135 1.50 -0.78 -4.91
CA PRO A 135 2.79 -0.30 -4.46
C PRO A 135 2.52 1.12 -3.94
N LYS A 136 2.46 1.26 -2.61
CA LYS A 136 2.63 2.59 -2.02
C LYS A 136 4.08 3.06 -2.11
N GLY A 137 4.98 2.22 -2.62
CA GLY A 137 6.36 2.54 -2.90
C GLY A 137 6.65 2.40 -4.38
N ASP A 138 5.97 3.17 -5.22
CA ASP A 138 6.45 3.58 -6.53
C ASP A 138 6.03 5.06 -6.65
N ARG A 139 6.94 5.95 -6.26
CA ARG A 139 6.65 7.37 -6.00
C ARG A 139 6.53 8.19 -7.27
N ASP A 140 7.34 7.87 -8.28
CA ASP A 140 7.46 8.58 -9.54
C ASP A 140 6.80 7.84 -10.71
N LEU A 141 6.32 6.61 -10.49
CA LEU A 141 5.45 5.82 -11.36
C LEU A 141 6.14 5.32 -12.63
N ASP A 142 7.42 4.98 -12.54
CA ASP A 142 8.17 4.40 -13.65
C ASP A 142 8.08 2.87 -13.73
N GLY A 143 7.52 2.23 -12.71
CA GLY A 143 7.31 0.78 -12.66
C GLY A 143 8.29 0.03 -11.76
N VAL A 144 9.23 0.71 -11.11
CA VAL A 144 10.11 0.12 -10.10
C VAL A 144 9.59 0.47 -8.71
N ALA A 145 9.69 -0.48 -7.77
CA ALA A 145 9.34 -0.17 -6.40
C ALA A 145 10.46 0.67 -5.74
N ASP A 146 10.11 1.70 -4.97
CA ASP A 146 10.99 2.61 -4.23
C ASP A 146 12.16 1.93 -3.46
N GLU A 147 11.98 0.68 -3.02
CA GLU A 147 13.01 -0.09 -2.31
C GLU A 147 14.13 -0.59 -3.23
N TYR A 148 13.82 -0.83 -4.51
CA TYR A 148 14.72 -1.38 -5.52
C TYR A 148 15.18 -0.33 -6.54
N ASP A 149 14.47 0.78 -6.63
CA ASP A 149 14.72 1.88 -7.54
C ASP A 149 16.00 2.66 -7.18
N ALA A 150 16.79 2.99 -8.21
CA ALA A 150 18.03 3.75 -8.07
C ALA A 150 17.80 5.22 -7.67
N ASP A 151 16.74 5.87 -8.16
CA ASP A 151 16.30 7.19 -7.72
C ASP A 151 14.76 7.28 -7.66
N PRO A 152 14.15 6.90 -6.52
CA PRO A 152 12.69 6.84 -6.34
C PRO A 152 11.90 8.16 -6.45
N ASP A 153 12.54 9.25 -6.85
CA ASP A 153 11.92 10.55 -7.10
C ASP A 153 12.15 11.03 -8.55
N ASP A 154 12.81 10.26 -9.42
CA ASP A 154 13.09 10.56 -10.83
C ASP A 154 12.67 9.41 -11.76
N ALA A 155 11.51 9.55 -12.39
CA ALA A 155 10.98 8.60 -13.37
C ALA A 155 11.83 8.38 -14.66
N ASN A 156 13.01 9.01 -14.76
CA ASN A 156 14.00 8.75 -15.81
C ASN A 156 15.27 8.11 -15.25
N SER A 157 15.18 7.58 -14.03
CA SER A 157 16.11 6.65 -13.44
C SER A 157 16.36 5.47 -14.38
N ASP A 158 17.55 4.89 -14.28
CA ASP A 158 18.03 3.73 -15.02
C ASP A 158 18.62 2.83 -13.95
N THR A 159 17.77 1.93 -13.42
CA THR A 159 18.03 1.23 -12.17
C THR A 159 19.10 0.16 -12.33
N ASP A 160 19.14 -0.53 -13.47
CA ASP A 160 20.14 -1.56 -13.75
C ASP A 160 21.38 -1.04 -14.51
N GLY A 161 21.30 0.15 -15.12
CA GLY A 161 22.42 0.83 -15.77
C GLY A 161 22.72 0.35 -17.18
N ASP A 162 21.77 -0.30 -17.86
CA ASP A 162 21.93 -0.84 -19.22
C ASP A 162 21.83 0.25 -20.31
N GLY A 163 21.28 1.42 -19.96
CA GLY A 163 21.11 2.58 -20.84
C GLY A 163 19.66 2.83 -21.29
N LEU A 164 18.70 2.00 -20.88
CA LEU A 164 17.27 2.28 -20.88
C LEU A 164 16.85 2.85 -19.52
N THR A 165 15.93 3.81 -19.51
CA THR A 165 15.34 4.27 -18.25
C THR A 165 14.25 3.30 -17.81
N ASP A 166 13.98 3.21 -16.52
CA ASP A 166 12.97 2.35 -15.91
C ASP A 166 11.59 2.49 -16.61
N VAL A 167 11.17 3.73 -16.91
CA VAL A 167 9.91 4.01 -17.64
C VAL A 167 9.92 3.54 -19.11
N GLN A 168 11.09 3.51 -19.76
CA GLN A 168 11.23 2.98 -21.12
C GLN A 168 11.09 1.47 -21.10
N GLU A 169 11.74 0.81 -20.15
CA GLU A 169 11.68 -0.64 -19.96
C GLU A 169 10.27 -1.12 -19.64
N GLN A 170 9.56 -0.40 -18.77
CA GLN A 170 8.13 -0.64 -18.53
C GLN A 170 7.31 -0.65 -19.84
N SER A 171 7.66 0.23 -20.80
CA SER A 171 6.97 0.32 -22.08
C SER A 171 7.39 -0.74 -23.10
N LEU A 172 8.63 -1.23 -22.99
CA LEU A 172 9.19 -2.29 -23.82
C LEU A 172 8.83 -3.70 -23.28
N GLY A 173 8.50 -3.78 -21.99
CA GLY A 173 8.31 -5.04 -21.29
C GLY A 173 9.66 -5.71 -20.99
N THR A 174 10.69 -4.95 -20.63
CA THR A 174 11.97 -5.46 -20.09
C THR A 174 12.01 -5.27 -18.57
N ASP A 175 12.93 -5.95 -17.90
CA ASP A 175 13.09 -5.95 -16.43
C ASP A 175 14.03 -4.82 -16.01
N PRO A 176 13.52 -3.73 -15.40
CA PRO A 176 14.34 -2.59 -14.98
C PRO A 176 15.35 -2.88 -13.87
N LEU A 177 15.40 -4.13 -13.40
CA LEU A 177 16.35 -4.61 -12.42
C LEU A 177 17.38 -5.59 -13.02
N ASN A 178 17.43 -5.73 -14.35
CA ASN A 178 18.26 -6.71 -15.03
C ASN A 178 18.62 -6.31 -16.48
N GLU A 179 19.90 -5.99 -16.69
CA GLU A 179 20.44 -5.49 -17.97
C GLU A 179 20.18 -6.38 -19.21
N ASP A 180 19.85 -7.66 -19.00
CA ASP A 180 19.58 -8.68 -20.03
C ASP A 180 18.35 -9.51 -19.59
N THR A 181 17.16 -9.03 -19.94
CA THR A 181 15.87 -9.53 -19.44
C THR A 181 15.68 -11.03 -19.70
N ASP A 182 16.03 -11.52 -20.89
CA ASP A 182 15.81 -12.92 -21.27
C ASP A 182 17.07 -13.80 -21.19
N GLY A 183 18.20 -13.21 -20.78
CA GLY A 183 19.41 -13.92 -20.40
C GLY A 183 20.17 -14.51 -21.58
N ASP A 184 20.00 -13.95 -22.78
CA ASP A 184 20.61 -14.47 -24.01
C ASP A 184 22.06 -13.99 -24.22
N GLY A 185 22.49 -13.03 -23.40
CA GLY A 185 23.82 -12.41 -23.41
C GLY A 185 23.89 -11.07 -24.15
N THR A 186 22.76 -10.51 -24.57
CA THR A 186 22.63 -9.18 -25.19
C THR A 186 21.85 -8.27 -24.25
N ASN A 187 22.34 -7.05 -24.01
CA ASN A 187 21.63 -6.11 -23.15
C ASN A 187 20.35 -5.59 -23.83
N ASP A 188 19.32 -5.29 -23.03
CA ASP A 188 18.00 -4.88 -23.50
C ASP A 188 18.06 -3.60 -24.37
N ALA A 189 18.93 -2.64 -24.02
CA ALA A 189 19.16 -1.44 -24.83
C ALA A 189 19.64 -1.72 -26.28
N GLU A 190 20.31 -2.86 -26.50
CA GLU A 190 20.88 -3.26 -27.80
C GLU A 190 20.16 -4.45 -28.43
N ASP A 191 19.23 -5.08 -27.71
CA ASP A 191 18.52 -6.27 -28.13
C ASP A 191 17.18 -5.92 -28.80
N ALA A 192 16.97 -6.50 -29.99
CA ALA A 192 15.74 -6.35 -30.76
C ALA A 192 14.84 -7.58 -30.69
N GLU A 193 15.35 -8.68 -30.14
CA GLU A 193 14.69 -9.98 -30.08
C GLU A 193 14.35 -10.40 -28.63
N THR A 194 14.51 -9.48 -27.67
CA THR A 194 14.16 -9.69 -26.26
C THR A 194 12.73 -10.21 -26.15
N SER A 195 12.52 -11.23 -25.33
CA SER A 195 11.19 -11.75 -25.04
C SER A 195 10.47 -10.90 -23.99
N PRO A 196 9.57 -9.97 -24.38
CA PRO A 196 9.06 -9.00 -23.42
C PRO A 196 8.08 -9.63 -22.44
N ASN A 197 8.02 -9.09 -21.23
CA ASN A 197 7.15 -9.49 -20.13
C ASN A 197 7.33 -10.97 -19.71
N ARG A 198 8.55 -11.50 -19.85
CA ARG A 198 8.91 -12.86 -19.45
C ARG A 198 9.91 -12.91 -18.29
N PHE A 199 9.76 -12.01 -17.34
CA PHE A 199 10.58 -11.92 -16.15
C PHE A 199 9.70 -11.76 -14.91
N PRO A 200 10.18 -12.20 -13.73
CA PRO A 200 9.40 -12.09 -12.50
C PRO A 200 9.49 -10.68 -11.92
N VAL A 201 8.35 -10.06 -11.61
CA VAL A 201 8.32 -8.73 -10.98
C VAL A 201 8.72 -8.82 -9.50
N LYS A 202 9.54 -7.87 -9.03
CA LYS A 202 9.85 -7.72 -7.60
C LYS A 202 8.88 -6.75 -6.93
N TYR A 203 8.43 -7.09 -5.72
CA TYR A 203 7.47 -6.33 -4.93
C TYR A 203 8.05 -5.85 -3.60
N ASP A 204 7.58 -4.70 -3.12
CA ASP A 204 7.76 -4.29 -1.72
C ASP A 204 6.84 -5.14 -0.81
N LEU A 205 7.39 -5.67 0.27
CA LEU A 205 6.66 -6.44 1.28
C LEU A 205 6.25 -5.53 2.45
N ASP A 206 4.99 -5.11 2.50
CA ASP A 206 4.49 -4.23 3.57
C ASP A 206 3.59 -4.93 4.62
N SER A 207 2.94 -6.04 4.25
CA SER A 207 1.79 -6.60 4.99
C SER A 207 2.06 -7.89 5.76
N ILE A 208 3.34 -8.13 6.05
CA ILE A 208 3.83 -9.36 6.69
C ILE A 208 4.54 -9.02 7.99
N TYR A 209 4.00 -9.51 9.11
CA TYR A 209 4.60 -9.35 10.45
C TYR A 209 5.41 -10.55 10.87
N GLY A 210 6.64 -10.29 11.29
CA GLY A 210 7.57 -11.31 11.78
C GLY A 210 8.97 -11.06 11.23
N ASN A 211 9.88 -11.98 11.51
CA ASN A 211 11.15 -12.00 10.82
C ASN A 211 10.94 -12.65 9.44
N ARG A 212 11.21 -11.91 8.37
CA ARG A 212 11.02 -12.35 6.98
C ARG A 212 12.14 -13.26 6.48
N ASP A 213 13.29 -13.26 7.16
CA ASP A 213 14.47 -14.06 6.83
C ASP A 213 14.34 -15.52 7.30
N ILE A 214 13.25 -15.87 7.98
CA ILE A 214 12.98 -17.22 8.47
C ILE A 214 11.66 -17.76 7.91
N PRO A 215 11.57 -19.05 7.61
CA PRO A 215 10.32 -19.66 7.16
C PRO A 215 9.21 -19.49 8.19
N PHE A 216 8.00 -19.20 7.70
CA PHE A 216 6.79 -19.09 8.50
C PHE A 216 6.09 -20.44 8.52
N ASN A 217 5.64 -20.88 9.70
CA ASN A 217 4.74 -22.02 9.75
C ASN A 217 3.36 -21.56 9.27
N PHE A 218 2.94 -22.07 8.12
CA PHE A 218 1.64 -21.78 7.53
C PHE A 218 0.77 -23.02 7.59
N LYS A 219 -0.51 -22.81 7.88
CA LYS A 219 -1.49 -23.89 7.96
C LYS A 219 -2.73 -23.51 7.16
N VAL A 220 -3.11 -24.38 6.23
CA VAL A 220 -4.31 -24.24 5.40
C VAL A 220 -5.28 -25.35 5.75
N GLU A 221 -6.48 -24.96 6.16
CA GLU A 221 -7.55 -25.88 6.52
C GLU A 221 -8.78 -25.62 5.64
N ARG A 222 -9.48 -26.68 5.25
CA ARG A 222 -10.75 -26.57 4.55
C ARG A 222 -11.83 -26.06 5.51
N SER A 223 -12.35 -24.86 5.24
CA SER A 223 -13.50 -24.30 5.95
C SER A 223 -14.78 -25.08 5.62
N THR A 224 -15.56 -25.41 6.65
CA THR A 224 -16.95 -25.91 6.53
C THR A 224 -17.98 -24.81 6.77
N TYR A 225 -17.53 -23.58 7.02
CA TYR A 225 -18.39 -22.41 7.18
C TYR A 225 -18.63 -21.71 5.84
N PHE A 226 -19.90 -21.50 5.50
CA PHE A 226 -20.30 -20.69 4.34
C PHE A 226 -20.33 -19.20 4.71
N LEU A 227 -19.43 -18.40 4.12
CA LEU A 227 -19.47 -16.95 4.30
C LEU A 227 -20.64 -16.38 3.47
N ARG A 228 -21.45 -15.53 4.09
CA ARG A 228 -22.61 -14.91 3.48
C ARG A 228 -22.30 -13.47 3.16
N ASP A 229 -22.88 -12.96 2.08
CA ASP A 229 -22.90 -11.52 1.81
C ASP A 229 -23.96 -10.78 2.62
N LEU A 230 -25.11 -11.42 2.89
CA LEU A 230 -26.29 -10.80 3.51
C LEU A 230 -26.69 -11.51 4.81
N ASP A 231 -27.18 -10.73 5.78
CA ASP A 231 -27.64 -11.24 7.07
C ASP A 231 -29.07 -11.82 6.96
N PRO A 232 -29.29 -13.11 7.24
CA PRO A 232 -30.63 -13.69 7.23
C PRO A 232 -31.56 -13.10 8.31
N ASN A 233 -31.03 -12.57 9.42
CA ASN A 233 -31.86 -12.00 10.50
C ASN A 233 -32.42 -10.61 10.16
N SER A 234 -31.83 -9.93 9.17
CA SER A 234 -32.29 -8.63 8.66
C SER A 234 -33.22 -8.78 7.45
N ASN A 235 -33.78 -9.98 7.23
CA ASN A 235 -34.47 -10.34 5.97
C ASN A 235 -33.59 -10.07 4.73
N PHE A 236 -32.28 -10.28 4.83
CA PHE A 236 -31.31 -10.07 3.75
C PHE A 236 -31.22 -8.62 3.25
N GLN A 237 -31.58 -7.63 4.08
CA GLN A 237 -31.48 -6.21 3.71
C GLN A 237 -30.13 -5.59 4.12
N GLU A 238 -29.38 -6.27 4.98
CA GLU A 238 -28.10 -5.78 5.49
C GLU A 238 -26.97 -6.75 5.15
N ALA A 239 -25.76 -6.21 4.97
CA ALA A 239 -24.58 -7.02 4.77
C ALA A 239 -24.25 -7.84 6.03
N GLN A 240 -23.91 -9.11 5.85
CA GLN A 240 -23.43 -9.95 6.94
C GLN A 240 -22.16 -9.34 7.55
N GLN A 241 -22.14 -9.26 8.88
CA GLN A 241 -21.00 -8.76 9.62
C GLN A 241 -20.19 -9.93 10.18
N TYR A 242 -18.87 -9.81 10.11
CA TYR A 242 -17.90 -10.72 10.70
C TYR A 242 -16.95 -9.91 11.58
N TYR A 243 -16.54 -10.50 12.70
CA TYR A 243 -15.80 -9.79 13.74
C TYR A 243 -14.49 -10.49 14.08
N SER A 244 -13.50 -9.73 14.55
CA SER A 244 -12.17 -10.23 14.94
C SER A 244 -12.19 -11.26 16.08
N SER A 245 -13.27 -11.30 16.87
CA SER A 245 -13.47 -12.29 17.94
C SER A 245 -14.15 -13.57 17.46
N GLN A 246 -14.57 -13.63 16.19
CA GLN A 246 -15.23 -14.79 15.62
C GLN A 246 -14.19 -15.85 15.24
N GLN A 247 -14.28 -17.00 15.88
CA GLN A 247 -13.36 -18.11 15.67
C GLN A 247 -14.02 -19.18 14.78
N PHE A 248 -13.32 -19.56 13.71
CA PHE A 248 -13.78 -20.61 12.78
C PHE A 248 -13.12 -21.95 13.07
N SER A 249 -11.79 -22.00 13.24
CA SER A 249 -11.08 -23.21 13.64
C SER A 249 -11.07 -23.35 15.17
N PRO A 250 -11.37 -24.52 15.76
CA PRO A 250 -11.48 -25.83 15.11
C PRO A 250 -12.91 -26.24 14.72
N ASP A 251 -13.93 -25.48 15.08
CA ASP A 251 -15.33 -25.93 15.00
C ASP A 251 -15.88 -26.02 13.57
N PHE A 252 -15.39 -25.16 12.68
CA PHE A 252 -15.84 -25.00 11.30
C PHE A 252 -14.75 -25.30 10.27
N VAL A 253 -13.89 -26.28 10.56
CA VAL A 253 -12.89 -26.80 9.63
C VAL A 253 -12.99 -28.32 9.52
N SER A 254 -12.53 -28.91 8.42
CA SER A 254 -12.50 -30.37 8.22
C SER A 254 -11.09 -30.92 8.03
N ASP A 255 -10.48 -30.61 6.90
CA ASP A 255 -9.26 -31.25 6.42
C ASP A 255 -8.11 -30.25 6.48
N VAL A 256 -6.92 -30.70 6.91
CA VAL A 256 -5.68 -29.94 6.77
C VAL A 256 -5.15 -30.16 5.36
N LEU A 257 -5.14 -29.11 4.56
CA LEU A 257 -4.65 -29.14 3.18
C LEU A 257 -3.14 -28.89 3.12
N PHE A 258 -2.61 -28.09 4.05
CA PHE A 258 -1.19 -27.80 4.19
C PHE A 258 -0.87 -27.48 5.66
N ASP A 259 0.28 -27.93 6.15
CA ASP A 259 0.81 -27.59 7.47
C ASP A 259 2.34 -27.75 7.43
N GLY A 260 3.05 -26.64 7.36
CA GLY A 260 4.50 -26.66 7.19
C GLY A 260 5.13 -25.28 7.07
N PRO A 261 6.48 -25.24 7.00
CA PRO A 261 7.21 -24.00 6.75
C PRO A 261 6.98 -23.52 5.32
N VAL A 262 6.80 -22.22 5.16
CA VAL A 262 6.70 -21.50 3.88
C VAL A 262 7.70 -20.36 3.91
N GLU A 263 8.48 -20.24 2.83
CA GLU A 263 9.38 -19.11 2.62
C GLU A 263 8.60 -17.97 1.97
N ILE A 264 8.87 -16.75 2.43
CA ILE A 264 8.25 -15.56 1.87
C ILE A 264 9.21 -15.00 0.84
N THR A 265 8.76 -15.00 -0.42
CA THR A 265 9.46 -14.34 -1.53
C THR A 265 8.84 -12.98 -1.79
N ASN A 266 9.66 -12.03 -2.22
CA ASN A 266 9.25 -10.74 -2.77
C ASN A 266 9.27 -10.73 -4.30
N VAL A 267 9.47 -11.89 -4.93
CA VAL A 267 9.58 -12.07 -6.37
C VAL A 267 8.36 -12.86 -6.87
N GLU A 268 7.76 -12.40 -7.97
CA GLU A 268 6.68 -13.10 -8.64
C GLU A 268 7.09 -14.54 -9.03
N GLU A 269 6.17 -15.48 -8.86
CA GLU A 269 6.35 -16.84 -9.33
C GLU A 269 5.79 -16.98 -10.75
N LEU A 270 6.66 -17.22 -11.72
CA LEU A 270 6.25 -17.47 -13.10
C LEU A 270 5.86 -18.94 -13.27
N ILE A 271 4.58 -19.19 -13.52
CA ILE A 271 4.07 -20.53 -13.83
C ILE A 271 3.91 -20.65 -15.34
N PHE A 272 4.82 -21.40 -15.96
CA PHE A 272 4.73 -21.74 -17.37
C PHE A 272 3.75 -22.91 -17.55
N GLN A 273 2.94 -22.85 -18.59
CA GLN A 273 2.14 -24.01 -18.99
C GLN A 273 3.10 -25.03 -19.62
N GLU A 274 3.10 -26.23 -19.08
CA GLU A 274 3.76 -27.38 -19.69
C GLU A 274 2.74 -28.10 -20.56
N ASP A 275 3.12 -28.38 -21.80
CA ASP A 275 2.36 -29.21 -22.73
C ASP A 275 3.16 -30.49 -23.04
N ASP A 276 2.47 -31.58 -23.36
CA ASP A 276 3.13 -32.83 -23.72
C ASP A 276 3.68 -32.73 -25.15
N PRO A 277 5.02 -32.72 -25.34
CA PRO A 277 5.61 -32.58 -26.68
C PRO A 277 5.33 -33.79 -27.59
N GLU A 278 4.82 -34.91 -27.06
CA GLU A 278 4.38 -36.05 -27.86
C GLU A 278 2.98 -35.87 -28.46
N THR A 279 2.20 -34.89 -27.96
CA THR A 279 0.82 -34.63 -28.42
C THR A 279 0.60 -33.26 -29.10
N GLU A 280 1.59 -32.37 -29.10
CA GLU A 280 1.62 -31.12 -29.91
C GLU A 280 1.66 -31.31 -31.44
#